data_AF-A0A5C6LJU9-F1
#
_entry.id   AF-A0A5C6LJU9-F1
#
_cell.length_a   1.000
_cell.length_b   1.000
_cell.length_c   1.000
_cell.angle_alpha   90.00
_cell.angle_beta   90.00
_cell.angle_gamma   90.00
#
_symmetry.space_group_name_H-M   'P 1'
#
loop_
_entity.id
_entity.type
_entity.pdbx_description
1 polymer ?
#
loop_
_entity_poly.entity_id
_entity_poly.type
_entity_poly.pdbx_seq_one_letter_code
_entity_poly.pdbx_strand_id
1 'polypeptide(L)'
;MRIKLLFLISILFCTGSYAQETVTEPDFIGEVLVLNPDNSTTPLEKATVKIKTKANASVYLVGMGKVKTKINVDGPSAQVRLHQGDDFKLIVRAVDNNTDPMSIINIFQLETGKKVRKAELSSLSTFGGASSNNLELLPYTAKKYGESSYLITLKEKPVGEYGITVRNPNSLDEKNIIVASFGIDQ
;
A
#
# COMPACT_ATOMS: atom_id res chain seq x y z
N MET A 1 -28.63 66.95 29.40
CA MET A 1 -29.16 65.57 29.53
C MET A 1 -27.97 64.62 29.69
N ARG A 2 -28.03 63.76 30.70
CA ARG A 2 -26.96 62.85 31.12
C ARG A 2 -27.01 61.53 30.33
N ILE A 3 -25.80 61.06 30.00
CA ILE A 3 -25.31 59.72 29.62
C ILE A 3 -26.25 58.53 29.97
N LYS A 4 -26.39 57.56 29.05
CA LYS A 4 -25.95 56.15 29.23
C LYS A 4 -26.12 55.28 27.98
N LEU A 5 -24.96 54.88 27.48
CA LEU A 5 -24.60 53.66 26.75
C LEU A 5 -25.51 52.45 27.03
N LEU A 6 -25.98 51.78 25.97
CA LEU A 6 -26.34 50.37 26.02
C LEU A 6 -25.96 49.69 24.70
N PHE A 7 -24.92 48.87 24.82
CA PHE A 7 -24.46 47.85 23.87
C PHE A 7 -25.60 46.91 23.47
N LEU A 8 -25.70 46.58 22.18
CA LEU A 8 -25.94 45.19 21.80
C LEU A 8 -25.35 44.88 20.43
N ILE A 9 -24.23 44.17 20.46
CA ILE A 9 -23.56 43.51 19.35
C ILE A 9 -24.43 42.31 18.94
N SER A 10 -24.78 42.19 17.66
CA SER A 10 -25.15 40.91 17.06
C SER A 10 -24.39 40.76 15.75
N ILE A 11 -23.18 40.21 15.88
CA ILE A 11 -22.41 39.68 14.78
C ILE A 11 -22.91 38.24 14.59
N LEU A 12 -23.69 38.01 13.54
CA LEU A 12 -24.04 36.67 13.11
C LEU A 12 -23.05 36.24 12.02
N PHE A 13 -21.87 35.77 12.44
CA PHE A 13 -20.97 35.01 11.56
C PHE A 13 -21.58 33.62 11.37
N CYS A 14 -22.42 33.44 10.36
CA CYS A 14 -22.65 32.12 9.77
C CYS A 14 -21.47 31.82 8.82
N THR A 15 -20.30 31.50 9.37
CA THR A 15 -19.32 30.72 8.61
C THR A 15 -19.86 29.30 8.57
N GLY A 16 -20.48 28.93 7.45
CA GLY A 16 -20.73 27.53 7.13
C GLY A 16 -19.38 26.83 7.03
N SER A 17 -18.95 26.20 8.12
CA SER A 17 -17.89 25.22 8.08
C SER A 17 -18.42 24.03 7.28
N TYR A 18 -18.11 24.00 5.99
CA TYR A 18 -18.12 22.74 5.27
C TYR A 18 -17.03 21.88 5.90
N ALA A 19 -17.39 21.10 6.91
CA ALA A 19 -16.56 20.01 7.35
C ALA A 19 -16.47 19.07 6.15
N GLN A 20 -15.35 19.10 5.43
CA GLN A 20 -15.01 18.01 4.53
C GLN A 20 -14.94 16.78 5.42
N GLU A 21 -15.93 15.90 5.28
CA GLU A 21 -15.99 14.65 6.02
C GLU A 21 -14.76 13.84 5.62
N THR A 22 -13.73 13.95 6.44
CA THR A 22 -12.44 13.32 6.17
C THR A 22 -12.64 11.86 6.49
N VAL A 23 -12.59 11.03 5.46
CA VAL A 23 -12.69 9.57 5.57
C VAL A 23 -11.76 9.08 6.67
N THR A 24 -12.29 8.27 7.58
CA THR A 24 -11.56 7.77 8.74
C THR A 24 -10.34 6.95 8.34
N GLU A 25 -9.25 7.09 9.09
CA GLU A 25 -8.03 6.31 8.91
C GLU A 25 -8.27 4.82 9.23
N PRO A 26 -7.53 3.89 8.59
CA PRO A 26 -7.53 2.49 9.00
C PRO A 26 -6.96 2.33 10.42
N ASP A 27 -7.46 1.35 11.17
CA ASP A 27 -7.09 1.16 12.57
C ASP A 27 -5.67 0.62 12.73
N PHE A 28 -5.29 -0.37 11.90
CA PHE A 28 -4.06 -1.13 12.08
C PHE A 28 -3.01 -0.85 11.00
N ILE A 29 -1.73 -0.86 11.41
CA ILE A 29 -0.58 -0.73 10.50
C ILE A 29 -0.66 -1.78 9.38
N GLY A 30 -0.39 -1.33 8.16
CA GLY A 30 -0.44 -2.17 6.97
C GLY A 30 -1.84 -2.37 6.41
N GLU A 31 -2.88 -1.83 7.03
CA GLU A 31 -4.20 -1.73 6.40
C GLU A 31 -4.22 -0.64 5.36
N VAL A 32 -4.95 -0.94 4.29
CA VAL A 32 -5.10 -0.05 3.15
C VAL A 32 -6.57 0.05 2.80
N LEU A 33 -7.05 1.26 2.68
CA LEU A 33 -8.36 1.56 2.12
C LEU A 33 -8.16 2.14 0.73
N VAL A 34 -8.95 1.67 -0.23
CA VAL A 34 -9.16 2.39 -1.49
C VAL A 34 -10.12 3.54 -1.19
N LEU A 35 -9.74 4.75 -1.56
CA LEU A 35 -10.62 5.91 -1.62
C LEU A 35 -11.13 6.01 -3.06
N ASN A 36 -12.42 5.71 -3.23
CA ASN A 36 -13.09 5.75 -4.53
C ASN A 36 -13.43 7.20 -4.93
N PRO A 37 -13.69 7.48 -6.22
CA PRO A 37 -14.01 8.82 -6.70
C PRO A 37 -15.26 9.45 -6.04
N ASP A 38 -16.18 8.63 -5.52
CA ASP A 38 -17.38 9.03 -4.79
C ASP A 38 -17.13 9.29 -3.29
N ASN A 39 -15.86 9.27 -2.85
CA ASN A 39 -15.40 9.34 -1.46
C ASN A 39 -15.80 8.15 -0.58
N SER A 40 -16.39 7.09 -1.14
CA SER A 40 -16.55 5.83 -0.42
C SER A 40 -15.20 5.14 -0.23
N THR A 41 -15.13 4.24 0.74
CA THR A 41 -13.93 3.42 0.96
C THR A 41 -14.17 1.94 0.81
N THR A 42 -13.14 1.25 0.34
CA THR A 42 -13.12 -0.21 0.24
C THR A 42 -11.83 -0.75 0.85
N PRO A 43 -11.89 -1.56 1.92
CA PRO A 43 -10.70 -2.14 2.51
C PRO A 43 -10.07 -3.18 1.60
N LEU A 44 -8.75 -3.13 1.46
CA LEU A 44 -7.99 -4.16 0.77
C LEU A 44 -7.85 -5.40 1.64
N GLU A 45 -7.82 -6.57 0.99
CA GLU A 45 -7.47 -7.81 1.68
C GLU A 45 -6.04 -7.72 2.22
N LYS A 46 -5.85 -8.04 3.50
CA LYS A 46 -4.56 -8.03 4.19
C LYS A 46 -4.22 -9.46 4.60
N ALA A 47 -3.10 -9.99 4.13
CA ALA A 47 -2.69 -11.36 4.41
C ALA A 47 -1.22 -11.47 4.80
N THR A 48 -0.93 -12.35 5.77
CA THR A 48 0.43 -12.80 6.04
C THR A 48 0.88 -13.74 4.92
N VAL A 49 1.98 -13.40 4.25
CA VAL A 49 2.45 -14.14 3.07
C VAL A 49 3.51 -15.17 3.40
N LYS A 50 3.65 -16.17 2.54
CA LYS A 50 4.69 -17.21 2.65
C LYS A 50 5.90 -16.80 1.82
N ILE A 51 7.07 -16.73 2.44
CA ILE A 51 8.34 -16.60 1.72
C ILE A 51 8.82 -17.99 1.32
N LYS A 52 9.02 -18.20 0.02
CA LYS A 52 9.51 -19.47 -0.52
C LYS A 52 10.79 -19.27 -1.30
N THR A 53 11.84 -19.95 -0.88
CA THR A 53 13.10 -20.07 -1.62
C THR A 53 13.08 -21.38 -2.41
N LYS A 54 13.26 -21.30 -3.73
CA LYS A 54 13.29 -22.46 -4.62
C LYS A 54 14.51 -22.41 -5.53
N ALA A 55 15.23 -23.52 -5.61
CA ALA A 55 16.26 -23.72 -6.61
C ALA A 55 15.63 -24.19 -7.93
N ASN A 56 16.13 -23.67 -9.06
CA ASN A 56 15.73 -24.15 -10.37
C ASN A 56 16.19 -25.60 -10.59
N ALA A 57 15.49 -26.33 -11.46
CA ALA A 57 15.74 -27.76 -11.72
C ALA A 57 17.20 -28.07 -12.09
N SER A 58 17.86 -27.17 -12.83
CA SER A 58 19.26 -27.32 -13.23
C SER A 58 20.23 -27.38 -12.04
N VAL A 59 19.92 -26.73 -10.92
CA VAL A 59 20.73 -26.80 -9.70
C VAL A 59 20.78 -28.22 -9.17
N TYR A 60 19.64 -28.93 -9.21
CA TYR A 60 19.55 -30.32 -8.76
C TYR A 60 20.15 -31.31 -9.76
N LEU A 61 20.03 -31.03 -11.06
CA LEU A 61 20.47 -31.95 -12.10
C LEU A 61 21.97 -31.87 -12.40
N VAL A 62 22.50 -30.65 -12.48
CA VAL A 62 23.88 -30.38 -12.94
C VAL A 62 24.68 -29.50 -11.98
N GLY A 63 24.14 -29.19 -10.80
CA GLY A 63 24.82 -28.34 -9.81
C GLY A 63 24.86 -26.84 -10.18
N MET A 64 24.26 -26.45 -11.30
CA MET A 64 24.33 -25.08 -11.85
C MET A 64 22.94 -24.48 -12.02
N GLY A 65 22.74 -23.23 -11.61
CA GLY A 65 21.49 -22.53 -11.85
C GLY A 65 21.23 -21.35 -10.93
N LYS A 66 19.94 -21.01 -10.79
CA LYS A 66 19.48 -19.88 -9.98
C LYS A 66 18.53 -20.37 -8.88
N VAL A 67 18.73 -19.86 -7.68
CA VAL A 67 17.85 -19.97 -6.53
C VAL A 67 17.09 -18.67 -6.39
N LYS A 68 15.77 -18.71 -6.36
CA LYS A 68 14.91 -17.53 -6.24
C LYS A 68 14.13 -17.57 -4.93
N THR A 69 14.11 -16.44 -4.22
CA THR A 69 13.24 -16.22 -3.07
C THR A 69 12.07 -15.37 -3.51
N LYS A 70 10.85 -15.87 -3.30
CA LYS A 70 9.62 -15.18 -3.70
C LYS A 70 8.66 -15.00 -2.53
N ILE A 71 7.98 -13.86 -2.51
CA ILE A 71 6.71 -13.69 -1.79
C ILE A 71 5.66 -14.52 -2.53
N ASN A 72 4.86 -15.29 -1.78
CA ASN A 72 3.66 -15.92 -2.29
C ASN A 72 2.43 -15.43 -1.51
N VAL A 73 1.55 -14.74 -2.21
CA VAL A 73 0.20 -14.40 -1.75
C VAL A 73 -0.73 -15.53 -2.22
N ASP A 74 -1.53 -16.06 -1.30
CA ASP A 74 -2.50 -17.11 -1.65
C ASP A 74 -3.67 -16.51 -2.45
N GLY A 75 -4.25 -17.31 -3.35
CA GLY A 75 -5.32 -16.89 -4.25
C GLY A 75 -4.82 -16.47 -5.63
N PRO A 76 -5.59 -16.73 -6.71
CA PRO A 76 -5.21 -16.40 -8.08
C PRO A 76 -5.35 -14.91 -8.40
N SER A 77 -6.21 -14.18 -7.68
CA SER A 77 -6.50 -12.76 -7.92
C SER A 77 -6.85 -12.05 -6.61
N ALA A 78 -6.65 -10.73 -6.57
CA ALA A 78 -7.12 -9.92 -5.45
C ALA A 78 -8.65 -9.85 -5.40
N GLN A 79 -9.21 -9.75 -4.19
CA GLN A 79 -10.65 -9.53 -4.00
C GLN A 79 -11.10 -8.17 -4.51
N VAL A 80 -10.32 -7.12 -4.25
CA VAL A 80 -10.62 -5.77 -4.72
C VAL A 80 -10.06 -5.58 -6.13
N ARG A 81 -10.97 -5.26 -7.06
CA ARG A 81 -10.69 -4.98 -8.47
C ARG A 81 -11.00 -3.52 -8.75
N LEU A 82 -10.02 -2.78 -9.22
CA LEU A 82 -10.12 -1.36 -9.55
C LEU A 82 -10.05 -1.19 -11.06
N HIS A 83 -10.72 -0.19 -11.60
CA HIS A 83 -10.67 0.09 -13.03
C HIS A 83 -9.53 1.06 -13.33
N GLN A 84 -8.76 0.81 -14.40
CA GLN A 84 -7.58 1.61 -14.78
C GLN A 84 -7.92 3.10 -14.98
N GLY A 85 -9.12 3.37 -15.51
CA GLY A 85 -9.64 4.73 -15.75
C GLY A 85 -10.11 5.49 -14.49
N ASP A 86 -10.27 4.84 -13.35
CA ASP A 86 -10.81 5.48 -12.15
C ASP A 86 -9.76 6.34 -11.44
N ASP A 87 -10.18 7.50 -10.89
CA ASP A 87 -9.33 8.33 -10.03
C ASP A 87 -9.36 7.86 -8.56
N PHE A 88 -9.08 6.58 -8.34
CA PHE A 88 -8.94 6.04 -7.00
C PHE A 88 -7.61 6.45 -6.36
N LYS A 89 -7.59 6.51 -5.03
CA LYS A 89 -6.40 6.72 -4.19
C LYS A 89 -6.31 5.62 -3.13
N LEU A 90 -5.16 5.51 -2.48
CA LEU A 90 -4.94 4.53 -1.41
C LEU A 90 -4.62 5.26 -0.12
N ILE A 91 -5.39 5.00 0.93
CA ILE A 91 -5.08 5.45 2.29
C ILE A 91 -4.35 4.30 2.97
N VAL A 92 -3.05 4.48 3.24
CA VAL A 92 -2.18 3.44 3.81
C VAL A 92 -1.82 3.80 5.24
N ARG A 93 -2.20 2.94 6.19
CA ARG A 93 -1.90 3.11 7.62
C ARG A 93 -0.46 2.70 7.93
N ALA A 94 0.29 3.59 8.52
CA ALA A 94 1.65 3.37 9.03
C ALA A 94 1.69 3.58 10.55
N VAL A 95 2.87 3.51 11.19
CA VAL A 95 3.01 3.85 12.62
C VAL A 95 2.71 5.33 12.84
N ASP A 96 3.29 6.17 11.98
CA ASP A 96 3.13 7.62 11.93
C ASP A 96 3.25 8.11 10.46
N ASN A 97 2.93 9.38 10.24
CA ASN A 97 3.07 10.02 8.93
C ASN A 97 4.30 10.97 8.83
N ASN A 98 5.34 10.74 9.64
CA ASN A 98 6.55 11.58 9.69
C ASN A 98 7.73 10.98 8.91
N THR A 99 7.68 9.69 8.65
CA THR A 99 8.70 8.97 7.89
C THR A 99 8.50 9.20 6.38
N ASP A 100 9.58 9.13 5.60
CA ASP A 100 9.42 9.18 4.14
C ASP A 100 8.62 7.96 3.65
N PRO A 101 7.48 8.14 2.95
CA PRO A 101 6.62 7.03 2.55
C PRO A 101 7.35 6.04 1.64
N MET A 102 8.29 6.48 0.79
CA MET A 102 9.06 5.59 -0.08
C MET A 102 9.99 4.66 0.70
N SER A 103 10.37 5.04 1.93
CA SER A 103 11.24 4.21 2.77
C SER A 103 10.50 3.09 3.52
N ILE A 104 9.18 3.19 3.63
CA ILE A 104 8.35 2.26 4.40
C ILE A 104 7.24 1.60 3.60
N ILE A 105 6.78 2.17 2.48
CA ILE A 105 5.68 1.64 1.67
C ILE A 105 6.20 1.22 0.30
N ASN A 106 6.11 -0.08 0.02
CA ASN A 106 6.34 -0.61 -1.32
C ASN A 106 5.00 -1.01 -1.93
N ILE A 107 4.73 -0.52 -3.14
CA ILE A 107 3.67 -1.03 -4.02
C ILE A 107 4.39 -1.74 -5.15
N PHE A 108 4.05 -3.00 -5.41
CA PHE A 108 4.78 -3.81 -6.40
C PHE A 108 3.86 -4.75 -7.16
N GLN A 109 4.29 -5.09 -8.37
CA GLN A 109 3.57 -6.02 -9.23
C GLN A 109 3.71 -7.46 -8.74
N LEU A 110 2.60 -8.20 -8.84
CA LEU A 110 2.52 -9.62 -8.57
C LEU A 110 2.34 -10.40 -9.88
N GLU A 111 3.20 -11.40 -10.09
CA GLU A 111 3.02 -12.42 -11.12
C GLU A 111 1.84 -13.32 -10.76
N THR A 112 0.82 -13.34 -11.60
CA THR A 112 -0.37 -14.20 -11.40
C THR A 112 -0.05 -15.66 -11.70
N GLY A 113 -0.56 -16.56 -10.85
CA GLY A 113 -0.51 -18.00 -11.06
C GLY A 113 -1.82 -18.68 -10.68
N LYS A 114 -1.97 -19.95 -11.06
CA LYS A 114 -3.25 -20.70 -10.90
C LYS A 114 -3.83 -20.74 -9.47
N LYS A 115 -2.98 -20.64 -8.44
CA LYS A 115 -3.39 -20.74 -7.02
C LYS A 115 -2.80 -19.64 -6.14
N VAL A 116 -1.79 -18.93 -6.64
CA VAL A 116 -0.97 -18.00 -5.87
C VAL A 116 -0.48 -16.89 -6.79
N ARG A 117 -0.33 -15.71 -6.23
CA ARG A 117 0.33 -14.55 -6.83
C ARG A 117 1.72 -14.40 -6.22
N LYS A 118 2.72 -13.99 -7.00
CA LYS A 118 4.13 -14.02 -6.56
C LYS A 118 4.90 -12.77 -6.91
N ALA A 119 5.86 -12.40 -6.07
CA ALA A 119 6.86 -11.39 -6.40
C ALA A 119 8.26 -11.89 -6.01
N GLU A 120 9.27 -11.59 -6.83
CA GLU A 120 10.65 -11.99 -6.56
C GLU A 120 11.32 -11.00 -5.59
N LEU A 121 11.80 -11.50 -4.45
CA LEU A 121 12.53 -10.67 -3.49
C LEU A 121 14.02 -10.65 -3.77
N SER A 122 14.58 -11.82 -4.09
CA SER A 122 16.01 -11.99 -4.31
C SER A 122 16.30 -13.22 -5.15
N SER A 123 17.49 -13.24 -5.75
CA SER A 123 18.00 -14.40 -6.45
C SER A 123 19.49 -14.60 -6.22
N LEU A 124 19.93 -15.86 -6.21
CA LEU A 124 21.33 -16.25 -6.10
C LEU A 124 21.66 -17.22 -7.24
N SER A 125 22.76 -16.97 -7.93
CA SER A 125 23.22 -17.74 -9.08
C SER A 125 24.52 -18.46 -8.73
N THR A 126 24.66 -19.72 -9.16
CA THR A 126 25.80 -20.58 -8.83
C THR A 126 27.15 -20.05 -9.34
N PHE A 127 27.15 -19.14 -10.32
CA PHE A 127 28.34 -18.52 -10.91
C PHE A 127 28.64 -17.10 -10.37
N GLY A 128 28.21 -16.80 -9.14
CA GLY A 128 28.62 -15.55 -8.47
C GLY A 128 27.69 -14.35 -8.69
N GLY A 129 26.40 -14.57 -8.94
CA GLY A 129 25.42 -13.48 -9.08
C GLY A 129 24.39 -13.49 -7.96
N ALA A 130 24.43 -12.52 -7.05
CA ALA A 130 23.38 -12.28 -6.06
C ALA A 130 22.64 -10.98 -6.39
N SER A 131 21.31 -11.02 -6.30
CA SER A 131 20.45 -9.84 -6.46
C SER A 131 19.44 -9.80 -5.31
N SER A 132 19.23 -8.63 -4.75
CA SER A 132 18.21 -8.36 -3.72
C SER A 132 17.37 -7.16 -4.13
N ASN A 133 16.20 -7.00 -3.49
CA ASN A 133 15.22 -5.97 -3.82
C ASN A 133 14.71 -6.09 -5.28
N ASN A 134 14.46 -7.33 -5.72
CA ASN A 134 13.98 -7.63 -7.08
C ASN A 134 12.48 -7.31 -7.28
N LEU A 135 11.83 -6.60 -6.36
CA LEU A 135 10.43 -6.24 -6.48
C LEU A 135 10.24 -5.25 -7.64
N GLU A 136 9.28 -5.52 -8.50
CA GLU A 136 8.87 -4.61 -9.57
C GLU A 136 7.98 -3.51 -8.97
N LEU A 137 8.59 -2.42 -8.51
CA LEU A 137 7.92 -1.35 -7.79
C LEU A 137 7.08 -0.49 -8.72
N LEU A 138 5.84 -0.21 -8.32
CA LEU A 138 4.95 0.72 -9.00
C LEU A 138 5.18 2.14 -8.44
N PRO A 139 5.50 3.13 -9.30
CA PRO A 139 5.82 4.47 -8.83
C PRO A 139 4.57 5.22 -8.37
N TYR A 140 4.70 5.95 -7.27
CA TYR A 140 3.59 6.72 -6.69
C TYR A 140 4.05 8.08 -6.16
N THR A 141 3.09 8.90 -5.78
CA THR A 141 3.26 10.08 -4.94
C THR A 141 2.43 9.92 -3.68
N ALA A 142 2.85 10.54 -2.59
CA ALA A 142 2.18 10.41 -1.30
C ALA A 142 2.07 11.76 -0.60
N LYS A 143 1.00 11.94 0.18
CA LYS A 143 0.80 13.06 1.09
C LYS A 143 0.44 12.53 2.47
N LYS A 144 0.73 13.31 3.51
CA LYS A 144 0.23 13.00 4.86
C LYS A 144 -1.30 12.96 4.85
N TYR A 145 -1.86 12.02 5.57
CA TYR A 145 -3.30 11.85 5.72
C TYR A 145 -3.61 11.53 7.19
N GLY A 146 -4.52 12.31 7.79
CA GLY A 146 -4.81 12.20 9.22
C GLY A 146 -3.55 12.31 10.10
N GLU A 147 -3.47 11.48 11.12
CA GLU A 147 -2.37 11.46 12.09
C GLU A 147 -1.27 10.45 11.73
N SER A 148 -1.63 9.36 11.05
CA SER A 148 -0.76 8.18 10.95
C SER A 148 -0.85 7.42 9.63
N SER A 149 -1.45 8.05 8.62
CA SER A 149 -1.62 7.46 7.30
C SER A 149 -1.01 8.32 6.21
N TYR A 150 -0.87 7.72 5.03
CA TYR A 150 -0.48 8.40 3.81
C TYR A 150 -1.58 8.23 2.76
N LEU A 151 -1.91 9.32 2.07
CA LEU A 151 -2.75 9.29 0.88
C LEU A 151 -1.84 9.13 -0.34
N ILE A 152 -1.89 7.95 -0.95
CA ILE A 152 -1.07 7.57 -2.10
C ILE A 152 -1.85 7.75 -3.40
N THR A 153 -1.19 8.33 -4.39
CA THR A 153 -1.65 8.42 -5.77
C THR A 153 -0.64 7.74 -6.68
N LEU A 154 -1.06 6.68 -7.36
CA LEU A 154 -0.23 5.97 -8.34
C LEU A 154 0.05 6.89 -9.54
N LYS A 155 1.31 6.93 -10.00
CA LYS A 155 1.66 7.74 -11.20
C LYS A 155 1.13 7.08 -12.47
N GLU A 156 1.16 5.76 -12.49
CA GLU A 156 0.66 4.92 -13.57
C GLU A 156 -0.20 3.82 -12.95
N LYS A 157 -1.22 3.39 -13.68
CA LYS A 157 -2.17 2.35 -13.25
C LYS A 157 -2.18 1.19 -14.25
N PRO A 158 -1.06 0.49 -14.51
CA PRO A 158 -1.06 -0.61 -15.46
C PRO A 158 -2.02 -1.71 -15.04
N VAL A 159 -2.61 -2.42 -16.00
CA VAL A 159 -3.47 -3.58 -15.71
C VAL A 159 -2.64 -4.69 -15.08
N GLY A 160 -3.09 -5.28 -13.98
CA GLY A 160 -2.33 -6.32 -13.27
C GLY A 160 -2.77 -6.58 -11.83
N GLU A 161 -1.98 -7.40 -11.14
CA GLU A 161 -2.11 -7.68 -9.70
C GLU A 161 -1.02 -6.94 -8.94
N TYR A 162 -1.36 -6.38 -7.78
CA TYR A 162 -0.46 -5.57 -6.99
C TYR A 162 -0.51 -5.93 -5.50
N GLY A 163 0.66 -5.88 -4.88
CA GLY A 163 0.84 -6.01 -3.44
C GLY A 163 1.36 -4.71 -2.84
N ILE A 164 0.96 -4.44 -1.59
CA ILE A 164 1.42 -3.31 -0.78
C ILE A 164 1.99 -3.87 0.52
N THR A 165 3.23 -3.51 0.84
CA THR A 165 3.83 -3.79 2.15
C THR A 165 4.14 -2.48 2.85
N VAL A 166 3.84 -2.42 4.15
CA VAL A 166 4.25 -1.33 5.03
C VAL A 166 5.26 -1.90 6.01
N ARG A 167 6.51 -1.43 5.93
CA ARG A 167 7.56 -1.78 6.86
C ARG A 167 7.43 -0.93 8.11
N ASN A 168 7.34 -1.56 9.27
CA ASN A 168 7.42 -0.84 10.53
C ASN A 168 8.90 -0.63 10.91
N PRO A 169 9.40 0.63 10.90
CA PRO A 169 10.81 0.90 11.23
C PRO A 169 11.15 0.59 12.69
N ASN A 170 10.14 0.53 13.57
CA ASN A 170 10.32 0.28 15.00
C ASN A 170 10.26 -1.20 15.37
N SER A 171 9.88 -2.10 14.45
CA SER A 171 9.89 -3.55 14.70
C SER A 171 11.07 -4.20 13.97
N LEU A 172 12.18 -4.37 14.69
CA LEU A 172 13.38 -5.05 14.20
C LEU A 172 13.13 -6.54 13.87
N ASP A 173 12.05 -7.12 14.40
CA ASP A 173 11.73 -8.56 14.34
C ASP A 173 10.39 -8.88 13.64
N GLU A 174 9.95 -8.10 12.65
CA GLU A 174 8.80 -8.48 11.82
C GLU A 174 9.11 -9.74 11.01
N LYS A 175 8.89 -10.92 11.62
CA LYS A 175 9.16 -12.24 11.03
C LYS A 175 8.18 -12.60 9.91
N ASN A 176 7.03 -11.92 9.87
CA ASN A 176 5.95 -12.18 8.94
C ASN A 176 5.73 -10.95 8.05
N ILE A 177 5.91 -11.12 6.75
CA ILE A 177 5.58 -10.08 5.78
C ILE A 177 4.06 -10.05 5.63
N ILE A 178 3.47 -8.87 5.79
CA ILE A 178 2.05 -8.62 5.55
C ILE A 178 1.91 -7.92 4.21
N VAL A 179 1.01 -8.40 3.37
CA VAL A 179 0.72 -7.82 2.07
C VAL A 179 -0.76 -7.48 2.00
N ALA A 180 -1.06 -6.21 1.76
CA ALA A 180 -2.38 -5.79 1.28
C ALA A 180 -2.41 -5.93 -0.25
N SER A 181 -3.50 -6.42 -0.83
CA SER A 181 -3.53 -6.73 -2.28
C SER A 181 -4.73 -6.11 -3.00
N PHE A 182 -4.51 -5.70 -4.25
CA PHE A 182 -5.54 -5.21 -5.16
C PHE A 182 -5.17 -5.55 -6.60
N GLY A 183 -6.16 -5.55 -7.49
CA GLY A 183 -5.94 -5.65 -8.93
C GLY A 183 -6.43 -4.42 -9.68
N ILE A 184 -5.83 -4.16 -10.82
CA ILE A 184 -6.29 -3.14 -11.78
C ILE A 184 -6.72 -3.86 -13.05
N ASP A 185 -7.98 -3.66 -13.44
CA ASP A 185 -8.59 -4.13 -14.68
C ASP A 185 -8.70 -3.00 -15.70
N GLN A 186 -8.98 -3.37 -16.96
CA GLN A 186 -9.20 -2.41 -18.06
C GLN A 186 -10.48 -1.63 -17.90
#